data_AF-A0A957KDP0-F1
#
_entry.id   AF-A0A957KDP0-F1
#
_cell.length_a   1.000
_cell.length_b   1.000
_cell.length_c   1.000
_cell.angle_alpha   90.00
_cell.angle_beta   90.00
_cell.angle_gamma   90.00
#
_symmetry.space_group_name_H-M   'P 1'
#
loop_
_entity.id
_entity.type
_entity.pdbx_description
1 polymer ?
#
loop_
_entity_poly.entity_id
_entity_poly.type
_entity_poly.pdbx_seq_one_letter_code
_entity_poly.pdbx_strand_id
1 'polypeptide(L)' 'ERIMFQLRDKMDFTSARMSSMPLVNDVDADVIDVLTGLGFSIVEVQSVLQKLPREVTDMNEKVGMALQLLDQAGR' A
#
# COMPACT_ATOMS: atom_id res chain seq x y z
N GLU A 1 15.10 -13.61 16.97
CA GLU A 1 15.24 -12.23 16.45
C GLU A 1 13.90 -11.77 15.88
N ARG A 2 13.29 -10.72 16.44
CA ARG A 2 12.08 -10.07 15.91
C ARG A 2 12.50 -8.67 15.53
N ILE A 3 12.64 -8.42 14.23
CA ILE A 3 13.08 -7.12 13.71
C ILE A 3 11.97 -6.11 14.01
N MET A 4 12.19 -5.28 15.02
CA MET A 4 11.39 -4.09 15.31
C MET A 4 11.78 -3.04 14.28
N PHE A 5 11.07 -2.99 13.14
CA PHE A 5 11.27 -1.91 12.18
C PHE A 5 10.53 -0.67 12.67
N GLN A 6 11.33 0.35 12.93
CA GLN A 6 10.96 1.62 13.52
C GLN A 6 9.98 2.36 12.60
N LEU A 7 8.90 2.90 13.16
CA LEU A 7 8.03 3.92 12.55
C LEU A 7 8.82 5.22 12.33
N ARG A 8 9.70 5.24 11.34
CA ARG A 8 10.48 6.42 10.94
C ARG A 8 10.36 6.65 9.45
N ASP A 9 9.16 6.94 8.97
CA ASP A 9 9.00 7.77 7.78
C ASP A 9 7.57 8.31 7.64
N LYS A 10 7.17 9.18 8.57
CA LYS A 10 6.20 10.22 8.24
C LYS A 10 6.92 11.34 7.46
N MET A 11 7.65 11.01 6.38
CA MET A 11 8.20 12.02 5.47
C MET A 11 7.25 12.17 4.28
N ASP A 12 6.49 13.26 4.32
CA ASP A 12 6.32 14.17 3.19
C ASP A 12 6.17 13.54 1.79
N PHE A 13 5.13 12.74 1.57
CA PHE A 13 4.73 12.37 0.20
C PHE A 13 4.00 13.50 -0.57
N THR A 14 3.96 14.71 -0.01
CA THR A 14 3.30 15.88 -0.62
C THR A 14 4.15 16.61 -1.68
N SER A 15 5.43 16.28 -1.88
CA SER A 15 6.33 17.19 -2.60
C SER A 15 7.20 16.59 -3.73
N ALA A 16 7.20 15.28 -4.00
CA ALA A 16 8.25 14.67 -4.84
C ALA A 16 7.80 13.87 -6.09
N ARG A 17 6.57 14.04 -6.59
CA ARG A 17 6.20 13.40 -7.87
C ARG A 17 5.22 14.15 -8.75
N MET A 18 5.40 15.47 -8.82
CA MET A 18 4.99 16.25 -9.98
C MET A 18 5.83 15.80 -11.19
N SER A 19 5.44 14.72 -11.86
CA SER A 19 5.70 14.38 -13.26
C SER A 19 5.35 12.91 -13.53
N SER A 20 4.24 12.67 -14.24
CA SER A 20 3.94 11.39 -14.92
C SER A 20 3.50 10.18 -14.08
N MET A 21 2.81 10.35 -12.96
CA MET A 21 2.00 9.23 -12.42
C MET A 21 0.58 9.32 -12.99
N PRO A 22 0.04 8.24 -13.61
CA PRO A 22 -1.40 8.18 -13.85
C PRO A 22 -2.06 8.39 -12.50
N LEU A 23 -3.06 9.29 -12.43
CA LEU A 23 -3.85 9.60 -11.22
C LEU A 23 -3.77 8.44 -10.25
N VAL A 24 -2.94 8.56 -9.21
CA VAL A 24 -2.90 7.56 -8.14
C VAL A 24 -4.32 7.56 -7.64
N ASN A 25 -5.03 6.46 -7.86
CA ASN A 25 -6.43 6.35 -7.51
C ASN A 25 -6.51 6.73 -6.02
N ASP A 26 -7.26 7.75 -5.62
CA ASP A 26 -7.29 8.23 -4.21
C ASP A 26 -7.48 7.07 -3.23
N VAL A 27 -8.18 6.03 -3.68
CA VAL A 27 -8.41 4.76 -2.99
C VAL A 27 -7.12 3.99 -2.66
N ASP A 28 -6.11 4.00 -3.53
CA ASP A 28 -4.85 3.30 -3.27
C ASP A 28 -4.08 3.96 -2.11
N ALA A 29 -4.18 5.28 -1.95
CA ALA A 29 -3.57 5.99 -0.82
C ALA A 29 -4.25 5.61 0.51
N ASP A 30 -5.58 5.50 0.51
CA ASP A 30 -6.35 5.09 1.68
C ASP A 30 -6.07 3.61 2.05
N VAL A 31 -5.96 2.73 1.06
CA VAL A 31 -5.58 1.32 1.27
C VAL A 31 -4.18 1.22 1.87
N ILE A 32 -3.24 2.06 1.44
CA ILE A 32 -1.89 2.12 2.04
C ILE A 32 -1.98 2.53 3.50
N ASP A 33 -2.74 3.57 3.83
CA ASP A 33 -2.89 4.04 5.22
C ASP A 33 -3.49 2.94 6.12
N VAL A 34 -4.57 2.29 5.68
CA VAL A 34 -5.19 1.19 6.42
C VAL A 34 -4.21 0.03 6.64
N LEU A 35 -3.55 -0.46 5.60
CA LEU A 35 -2.68 -1.63 5.72
C LEU A 35 -1.40 -1.32 6.52
N THR A 36 -0.86 -0.12 6.38
CA THR A 36 0.29 0.30 7.19
C THR A 36 -0.08 0.55 8.65
N GLY A 37 -1.30 1.04 8.92
CA GLY A 37 -1.90 1.12 10.25
C GLY A 37 -2.09 -0.25 10.92
N LEU A 38 -2.30 -1.32 10.14
CA LEU A 38 -2.35 -2.70 10.61
C LEU A 38 -0.94 -3.31 10.88
N GLY A 39 0.13 -2.63 10.47
CA GLY A 39 1.51 -3.05 10.69
C GLY A 39 2.22 -3.69 9.49
N PHE A 40 1.62 -3.65 8.29
CA PHE A 40 2.30 -4.05 7.06
C PHE A 40 3.32 -3.00 6.61
N SER A 41 4.40 -3.45 5.95
CA SER A 41 5.38 -2.51 5.39
C SER A 41 4.81 -1.79 4.17
N ILE A 42 5.05 -0.47 4.08
CA ILE A 42 4.67 0.36 2.93
C ILE A 42 5.16 -0.27 1.61
N VAL A 43 6.36 -0.85 1.61
CA VAL A 43 6.96 -1.47 0.41
C VAL A 43 6.20 -2.72 -0.02
N GLU A 44 5.76 -3.54 0.94
CA GLU A 44 4.96 -4.74 0.66
C GLU A 44 3.59 -4.34 0.11
N VAL A 45 2.95 -3.35 0.74
CA VAL A 45 1.65 -2.84 0.31
C VAL A 45 1.71 -2.25 -1.10
N GLN A 46 2.70 -1.39 -1.39
CA GLN A 46 2.87 -0.87 -2.75
C GLN A 46 3.13 -2.00 -3.76
N SER A 47 3.91 -3.02 -3.39
CA SER A 47 4.19 -4.16 -4.26
C SER A 47 2.92 -4.95 -4.63
N VAL A 48 2.03 -5.19 -3.65
CA VAL A 48 0.76 -5.88 -3.93
C VAL A 48 -0.21 -5.01 -4.70
N LEU A 49 -0.31 -3.71 -4.38
CA LEU A 49 -1.19 -2.77 -5.11
C LEU A 49 -0.80 -2.62 -6.58
N GLN A 50 0.48 -2.69 -6.92
CA GLN A 50 0.93 -2.71 -8.32
C GLN A 50 0.52 -3.99 -9.07
N LYS A 51 0.21 -5.08 -8.37
CA LYS A 51 -0.29 -6.34 -8.95
C LYS A 51 -1.81 -6.39 -9.04
N LEU A 52 -2.52 -5.50 -8.35
CA LEU A 52 -3.98 -5.44 -8.41
C LEU A 52 -4.44 -4.88 -9.77
N PRO A 53 -5.56 -5.38 -10.30
CA PRO A 53 -6.16 -4.83 -11.50
C PRO A 53 -6.70 -3.41 -11.21
N ARG A 54 -6.42 -2.48 -12.13
CA ARG A 54 -6.82 -1.06 -11.99
C ARG A 54 -8.33 -0.82 -12.11
N GLU A 55 -9.07 -1.81 -12.61
CA GLU A 55 -10.54 -1.76 -12.73
C GLU A 55 -11.26 -1.82 -11.38
N VAL A 56 -10.60 -2.36 -10.35
CA VAL A 56 -11.16 -2.34 -9.00
C VAL A 56 -10.98 -0.93 -8.46
N THR A 57 -12.10 -0.30 -8.14
CA THR A 57 -12.17 1.04 -7.54
C THR A 57 -12.71 0.99 -6.11
N ASP A 58 -13.35 -0.11 -5.71
CA ASP A 58 -13.83 -0.27 -4.34
C ASP A 58 -12.66 -0.47 -3.37
N MET A 59 -12.67 0.32 -2.30
CA MET A 59 -11.62 0.30 -1.28
C MET A 59 -11.59 -1.04 -0.54
N ASN A 60 -12.76 -1.55 -0.14
CA ASN A 60 -12.86 -2.74 0.69
C ASN A 60 -12.44 -3.99 -0.12
N GLU A 61 -12.80 -4.05 -1.40
CA GLU A 61 -12.31 -5.08 -2.32
C GLU A 61 -10.79 -5.02 -2.51
N LYS A 62 -10.22 -3.81 -2.69
CA LYS A 62 -8.76 -3.63 -2.77
C LYS A 62 -8.05 -4.09 -1.50
N VAL A 63 -8.53 -3.69 -0.32
CA VAL A 63 -7.97 -4.12 0.96
C VAL A 63 -8.01 -5.64 1.06
N GLY A 64 -9.14 -6.26 0.74
CA GLY A 64 -9.29 -7.72 0.77
C GLY A 64 -8.27 -8.43 -0.13
N MET A 65 -8.16 -8.02 -1.40
CA MET A 65 -7.19 -8.60 -2.34
C MET A 65 -5.74 -8.34 -1.91
N ALA A 66 -5.43 -7.13 -1.45
CA ALA A 66 -4.10 -6.78 -0.98
C ALA A 66 -3.69 -7.65 0.21
N LEU A 67 -4.58 -7.87 1.18
CA LEU A 67 -4.34 -8.77 2.32
C LEU A 67 -4.10 -10.22 1.87
N GLN A 68 -4.87 -10.71 0.90
CA GLN A 68 -4.66 -12.06 0.35
C GLN A 68 -3.29 -12.20 -0.34
N LEU A 69 -2.85 -11.17 -1.07
CA LEU A 69 -1.53 -11.18 -1.70
C LEU A 69 -0.39 -11.04 -0.68
N LEU A 70 -0.60 -10.28 0.40
CA LEU A 70 0.37 -10.15 1.49
C LEU A 70 0.53 -11.47 2.25
N ASP A 71 -0.56 -12.19 2.53
CA ASP A 71 -0.49 -13.55 3.11
C ASP A 71 0.28 -14.51 2.19
N GLN A 72 0.02 -14.48 0.89
CA GLN A 72 0.72 -15.34 -0.08
C GLN A 72 2.19 -14.96 -0.25
N ALA A 73 2.56 -13.68 -0.14
CA ALA A 73 3.94 -13.22 -0.27
C ALA A 73 4.80 -13.53 0.97
N GLY A 74 4.16 -13.72 2.13
CA GLY A 74 4.82 -14.06 3.39
C GLY A 74 5.03 -15.57 3.61
N ARG A 75 4.53 -16.43 2.72
CA ARG A 75 4.75 -17.89 2.74
C ARG A 75 5.87 -18.30 1.79
#